data_AF-A0A536V701-F1
#
_entry.id   AF-A0A536V701-F1
#
_cell.length_a   1.000
_cell.length_b   1.000
_cell.length_c   1.000
_cell.angle_alpha   90.00
_cell.angle_beta   90.00
_cell.angle_gamma   90.00
#
_symmetry.space_group_name_H-M   'P 1'
#
loop_
_entity.id
_entity.type
_entity.pdbx_description
1 polymer ?
#
loop_
_entity_poly.entity_id
_entity_poly.type
_entity_poly.pdbx_seq_one_letter_code
_entity_poly.pdbx_strand_id
1 'polypeptide(L)'
;MLARLALPVALASVLLCGMARAPHAGPLPQLVIDKSQTTVSGLSSGGYMAVQLHVAYSATFKTGAGVVAGGPFYCAEGSVVNATGRCMKHDSSIPVSSLVSTTNSWAGSGYLDAVSNLQTSKVYMFSGTLD
;
A
#
# COMPACT_ATOMS: atom_id res chain seq x y z
N MET A 1 -38.82 -7.53 -35.26
CA MET A 1 -39.06 -6.08 -35.11
C MET A 1 -39.07 -5.73 -33.62
N LEU A 2 -37.90 -5.71 -32.96
CA LEU A 2 -37.74 -5.35 -31.53
C LEU A 2 -36.28 -4.98 -31.16
N ALA A 3 -35.43 -4.66 -32.16
CA ALA A 3 -34.00 -4.40 -31.96
C ALA A 3 -33.57 -2.97 -32.32
N ARG A 4 -34.50 -2.00 -32.33
CA ARG A 4 -34.21 -0.60 -32.73
C ARG A 4 -34.53 0.47 -31.68
N LEU A 5 -34.87 0.08 -30.45
CA LEU A 5 -35.19 1.02 -29.36
C LEU A 5 -34.23 0.99 -28.17
N ALA A 6 -33.19 0.15 -28.17
CA ALA A 6 -32.25 0.04 -27.03
C ALA A 6 -31.08 1.04 -27.08
N LEU A 7 -30.85 1.71 -28.21
CA LEU A 7 -29.69 2.59 -28.40
C LEU A 7 -29.81 4.01 -27.82
N PRO A 8 -30.98 4.68 -27.71
CA PRO A 8 -31.03 6.05 -27.20
C PRO A 8 -31.00 6.13 -25.67
N VAL A 9 -31.31 5.02 -24.96
CA VAL A 9 -31.31 5.00 -23.48
C VAL A 9 -29.89 4.91 -22.92
N ALA A 10 -28.98 4.19 -23.60
CA ALA A 10 -27.61 3.99 -23.13
C ALA A 10 -26.75 5.28 -23.18
N LEU A 11 -27.01 6.21 -24.10
CA LEU A 11 -26.27 7.47 -24.19
C LEU A 11 -26.67 8.48 -23.09
N ALA A 12 -27.92 8.44 -22.61
CA ALA A 12 -28.40 9.33 -21.56
C ALA A 12 -27.79 9.00 -20.19
N SER A 13 -27.45 7.74 -19.93
CA SER A 13 -26.87 7.28 -18.66
C SER A 13 -25.39 7.67 -18.48
N VAL A 14 -24.65 7.86 -19.58
CA VAL A 14 -23.21 8.22 -19.53
C VAL A 14 -23.04 9.72 -19.25
N LEU A 15 -23.97 10.57 -19.68
CA LEU A 15 -23.91 12.03 -19.47
C LEU A 15 -24.26 12.46 -18.05
N LEU A 16 -24.99 11.65 -17.27
CA LEU A 16 -25.41 12.01 -15.91
C LEU A 16 -24.35 11.70 -14.83
N CYS A 17 -23.30 10.95 -15.16
CA CYS A 17 -22.25 10.57 -14.20
C CYS A 17 -21.10 11.62 -14.10
N GLY A 18 -21.05 12.61 -15.01
CA GLY A 18 -19.98 13.61 -15.07
C GLY A 18 -20.15 14.85 -14.18
N MET A 19 -21.25 14.96 -13.43
CA MET A 19 -21.63 16.18 -12.70
C MET A 19 -21.55 16.05 -11.17
N ALA A 20 -21.17 14.88 -10.63
CA ALA A 20 -20.95 14.70 -9.20
C ALA A 20 -19.63 15.36 -8.79
N ARG A 21 -19.62 16.68 -8.63
CA ARG A 21 -18.57 17.41 -7.95
C ARG A 21 -18.66 17.01 -6.47
N ALA A 22 -17.85 16.04 -6.04
CA ALA A 22 -17.70 15.76 -4.62
C ALA A 22 -17.34 17.09 -3.93
N PRO A 23 -18.02 17.47 -2.83
CA PRO A 23 -17.63 18.66 -2.10
C PRO A 23 -16.16 18.54 -1.73
N HIS A 24 -15.40 19.60 -2.03
CA HIS A 24 -14.00 19.66 -1.64
C HIS A 24 -13.96 19.58 -0.12
N ALA A 25 -13.42 18.49 0.43
CA ALA A 25 -13.25 18.36 1.86
C ALA A 25 -12.44 19.57 2.35
N GLY A 26 -12.91 20.24 3.40
CA GLY A 26 -12.14 21.28 4.05
C GLY A 26 -10.78 20.72 4.54
N PRO A 27 -9.79 21.59 4.80
CA PRO A 27 -8.50 21.14 5.31
C PRO A 27 -8.70 20.32 6.60
N LEU A 28 -7.92 19.24 6.74
CA LEU A 28 -7.94 18.45 7.96
C LEU A 28 -7.50 19.32 9.15
N PRO A 29 -8.11 19.18 10.34
CA PRO A 29 -7.66 19.87 11.53
C PRO A 29 -6.20 19.55 11.85
N GLN A 30 -5.40 20.56 12.16
CA GLN A 30 -4.05 20.35 12.65
C GLN A 30 -4.09 19.97 14.14
N LEU A 31 -3.55 18.81 14.47
CA LEU A 31 -3.43 18.33 15.84
C LEU A 31 -2.04 18.66 16.41
N VAL A 32 -1.97 18.89 17.73
CA VAL A 32 -0.70 19.03 18.46
C VAL A 32 -0.25 17.63 18.88
N ILE A 33 0.59 17.00 18.07
CA ILE A 33 1.12 15.64 18.28
C ILE A 33 2.64 15.64 18.22
N ASP A 34 3.28 14.77 19.02
CA ASP A 34 4.70 14.48 18.88
C ASP A 34 4.91 13.53 17.69
N LYS A 35 5.38 14.09 16.58
CA LYS A 35 5.64 13.33 15.35
C LYS A 35 6.75 12.29 15.52
N SER A 36 7.64 12.45 16.51
CA SER A 36 8.73 11.48 16.75
C SER A 36 8.20 10.12 17.20
N GLN A 37 7.00 10.07 17.78
CA GLN A 37 6.34 8.85 18.28
C GLN A 37 5.43 8.20 17.24
N THR A 38 5.49 8.62 15.97
CA THR A 38 4.59 8.12 14.93
C THR A 38 4.92 6.67 14.55
N THR A 39 3.93 5.80 14.59
CA THR A 39 3.96 4.41 14.10
C THR A 39 2.89 4.18 13.06
N VAL A 40 3.04 3.14 12.24
CA VAL A 40 2.01 2.71 11.27
C VAL A 40 1.67 1.24 11.46
N SER A 41 0.40 0.86 11.32
CA SER A 41 0.02 -0.55 11.34
C SER A 41 -1.10 -0.86 10.37
N GLY A 42 -1.20 -2.12 9.95
CA GLY A 42 -2.30 -2.56 9.11
C GLY A 42 -2.43 -4.07 8.96
N LEU A 43 -3.58 -4.46 8.40
CA LEU A 43 -3.98 -5.85 8.14
C LEU A 43 -4.06 -6.10 6.63
N SER A 44 -3.62 -7.27 6.15
CA SER A 44 -3.78 -7.69 4.75
C SER A 44 -3.12 -6.68 3.78
N SER A 45 -3.85 -6.13 2.81
CA SER A 45 -3.38 -5.04 1.96
C SER A 45 -2.94 -3.80 2.76
N GLY A 46 -3.56 -3.54 3.91
CA GLY A 46 -3.12 -2.55 4.88
C GLY A 46 -1.81 -2.93 5.58
N GLY A 47 -1.54 -4.21 5.79
CA GLY A 47 -0.25 -4.70 6.31
C GLY A 47 0.87 -4.50 5.30
N TYR A 48 0.61 -4.79 4.02
CA TYR A 48 1.49 -4.42 2.92
C TYR A 48 1.71 -2.90 2.83
N MET A 49 0.67 -2.09 3.03
CA MET A 49 0.80 -0.63 3.06
C MET A 49 1.61 -0.14 4.27
N ALA A 50 1.44 -0.75 5.45
CA ALA A 50 2.24 -0.42 6.63
C ALA A 50 3.74 -0.66 6.37
N VAL A 51 4.10 -1.77 5.72
CA VAL A 51 5.48 -2.02 5.29
C VAL A 51 5.95 -0.99 4.25
N GLN A 52 5.12 -0.65 3.27
CA GLN A 52 5.46 0.37 2.26
C GLN A 52 5.72 1.73 2.88
N LEU A 53 4.86 2.20 3.79
CA LEU A 53 5.03 3.46 4.50
C LEU A 53 6.26 3.43 5.42
N HIS A 54 6.46 2.33 6.15
CA HIS A 54 7.58 2.20 7.06
C HIS A 54 8.92 2.21 6.33
N VAL A 55 9.03 1.58 5.16
CA VAL A 55 10.26 1.57 4.36
C VAL A 55 10.45 2.89 3.60
N ALA A 56 9.44 3.36 2.88
CA ALA A 56 9.54 4.53 2.02
C ALA A 56 9.71 5.84 2.79
N TYR A 57 9.00 5.97 3.92
CA TYR A 57 8.96 7.16 4.77
C TYR A 57 9.48 6.84 6.17
N SER A 58 10.56 6.07 6.25
CA SER A 58 11.16 5.58 7.50
C SER A 58 11.60 6.69 8.46
N ALA A 59 11.85 7.91 7.99
CA ALA A 59 12.09 9.07 8.86
C ALA A 59 10.80 9.52 9.59
N THR A 60 9.64 9.38 8.95
CA THR A 60 8.33 9.70 9.54
C THR A 60 7.87 8.60 10.49
N PHE A 61 7.97 7.34 10.07
CA PHE A 61 7.55 6.17 10.86
C PHE A 61 8.71 5.54 11.62
N LYS A 62 9.64 6.35 12.10
CA LYS A 62 10.90 5.90 12.71
C LYS A 62 10.68 5.01 13.93
N THR A 63 9.64 5.29 14.72
CA THR A 63 9.33 4.53 15.93
C THR A 63 9.03 3.08 15.60
N GLY A 64 8.30 2.78 14.53
CA GLY A 64 8.01 1.41 14.17
C GLY A 64 6.78 1.16 13.32
N ALA A 65 6.54 -0.12 13.07
CA ALA A 65 5.39 -0.60 12.32
C ALA A 65 4.80 -1.91 12.88
N GLY A 66 3.49 -2.08 12.72
CA GLY A 66 2.76 -3.31 13.00
C GLY A 66 2.17 -3.93 11.74
N VAL A 67 2.54 -5.16 11.43
CA VAL A 67 2.19 -5.82 10.18
C VAL A 67 1.42 -7.11 10.49
N VAL A 68 0.14 -7.13 10.14
CA VAL A 68 -0.74 -8.28 10.36
C VAL A 68 -1.15 -8.85 9.00
N ALA A 69 -0.92 -10.13 8.74
CA ALA A 69 -1.22 -10.80 7.46
C ALA A 69 -0.72 -10.00 6.23
N GLY A 70 0.46 -9.37 6.36
CA GLY A 70 1.08 -8.54 5.32
C GLY A 70 2.19 -9.30 4.60
N GLY A 71 3.17 -8.57 4.07
CA GLY A 71 4.34 -9.18 3.44
C GLY A 71 5.42 -8.17 3.05
N PRO A 72 6.48 -8.63 2.36
CA PRO A 72 7.67 -7.83 2.10
C PRO A 72 7.41 -6.58 1.25
N PHE A 73 8.23 -5.55 1.45
CA PHE A 73 8.26 -4.37 0.59
C PHE A 73 8.46 -4.80 -0.87
N TYR A 74 7.66 -4.22 -1.78
CA TYR A 74 7.71 -4.50 -3.21
C TYR A 74 7.45 -5.98 -3.60
N CYS A 75 6.81 -6.78 -2.74
CA CYS A 75 6.53 -8.21 -3.01
C CYS A 75 5.87 -8.46 -4.38
N ALA A 76 4.90 -7.62 -4.77
CA ALA A 76 4.18 -7.79 -6.02
C ALA A 76 5.02 -7.45 -7.26
N GLU A 77 6.10 -6.67 -7.13
CA GLU A 77 6.90 -6.18 -8.27
C GLU A 77 6.05 -5.55 -9.39
N GLY A 78 4.94 -4.89 -9.04
CA GLY A 78 3.99 -4.31 -10.01
C GLY A 78 3.13 -5.33 -10.77
N SER A 79 3.14 -6.61 -10.38
CA SER A 79 2.40 -7.69 -11.04
C SER A 79 1.25 -8.22 -10.18
N VAL A 80 0.03 -8.24 -10.76
CA VAL A 80 -1.16 -8.85 -10.13
C VAL A 80 -0.98 -10.36 -9.94
N VAL A 81 -0.24 -11.02 -10.84
CA VAL A 81 0.05 -12.45 -10.72
C VAL A 81 0.91 -12.71 -9.49
N ASN A 82 1.97 -11.91 -9.26
CA ASN A 82 2.79 -12.03 -8.06
C ASN A 82 2.01 -11.66 -6.80
N ALA A 83 1.20 -10.61 -6.86
CA ALA A 83 0.38 -10.15 -5.75
C ALA A 83 -0.58 -11.26 -5.27
N THR A 84 -1.34 -11.85 -6.19
CA THR A 84 -2.34 -12.88 -5.87
C THR A 84 -1.78 -14.30 -5.74
N GLY A 85 -0.59 -14.55 -6.30
CA GLY A 85 0.16 -15.79 -6.18
C GLY A 85 1.07 -15.77 -4.97
N ARG A 86 2.39 -15.72 -5.20
CA ARG A 86 3.43 -15.81 -4.15
C ARG A 86 3.27 -14.90 -2.94
N CYS A 87 2.66 -13.72 -3.08
CA CYS A 87 2.46 -12.76 -1.98
C CYS A 87 1.19 -13.02 -1.16
N MET A 88 0.23 -13.80 -1.65
CA MET A 88 -1.01 -14.13 -0.92
C MET A 88 -1.15 -15.63 -0.71
N LYS A 89 -1.10 -16.42 -1.78
CA LYS A 89 -1.31 -17.87 -1.76
C LYS A 89 -0.05 -18.66 -1.46
N HIS A 90 1.11 -18.01 -1.46
CA HIS A 90 2.41 -18.66 -1.28
C HIS A 90 2.66 -19.82 -2.27
N ASP A 91 2.16 -19.68 -3.50
CA ASP A 91 2.30 -20.71 -4.55
C ASP A 91 3.73 -20.92 -5.05
N SER A 92 4.62 -19.97 -4.73
CA SER A 92 6.04 -19.97 -5.07
C SER A 92 6.83 -19.10 -4.09
N SER A 93 8.15 -19.24 -4.09
CA SER A 93 9.02 -18.50 -3.17
C SER A 93 9.05 -17.00 -3.48
N ILE A 94 9.02 -16.18 -2.43
CA ILE A 94 9.26 -14.73 -2.53
C ILE A 94 10.78 -14.50 -2.68
N PRO A 95 11.26 -13.76 -3.70
CA PRO A 95 12.69 -13.54 -3.93
C PRO A 95 13.25 -12.44 -3.02
N VAL A 96 13.29 -12.70 -1.70
CA VAL A 96 13.62 -11.70 -0.66
C VAL A 96 14.96 -10.98 -0.93
N SER A 97 16.01 -11.69 -1.38
CA SER A 97 17.30 -11.08 -1.69
C SER A 97 17.21 -10.02 -2.80
N SER A 98 16.42 -10.28 -3.83
CA SER A 98 16.17 -9.33 -4.92
C SER A 98 15.37 -8.13 -4.42
N LEU A 99 14.34 -8.36 -3.60
CA LEU A 99 13.55 -7.28 -3.01
C LEU A 99 14.41 -6.35 -2.13
N VAL A 100 15.27 -6.91 -1.28
CA VAL A 100 16.23 -6.15 -0.46
C VAL A 100 17.21 -5.36 -1.33
N SER A 101 17.70 -5.96 -2.42
CA SER A 101 18.61 -5.27 -3.36
C SER A 101 17.92 -4.08 -4.02
N THR A 102 16.66 -4.25 -4.45
CA THR A 102 15.84 -3.17 -4.99
C THR A 102 15.60 -2.07 -3.96
N THR A 103 15.25 -2.41 -2.71
CA THR A 103 15.08 -1.43 -1.62
C THR A 103 16.35 -0.61 -1.38
N ASN A 104 17.51 -1.26 -1.30
CA ASN A 104 18.79 -0.57 -1.11
C ASN A 104 19.13 0.33 -2.29
N SER A 105 18.88 -0.11 -3.52
CA SER A 105 19.10 0.69 -4.73
C SER A 105 18.22 1.94 -4.75
N TRP A 106 16.93 1.79 -4.42
CA TRP A 106 16.00 2.91 -4.36
C TRP A 106 16.32 3.90 -3.24
N ALA A 107 16.74 3.41 -2.06
CA ALA A 107 17.23 4.28 -0.99
C ALA A 107 18.51 5.02 -1.40
N GLY A 108 19.46 4.34 -2.05
CA GLY A 108 20.69 4.94 -2.57
C GLY A 108 20.44 5.98 -3.67
N SER A 109 19.34 5.84 -4.41
CA SER A 109 18.89 6.78 -5.45
C SER A 109 17.97 7.89 -4.92
N GLY A 110 17.62 7.86 -3.63
CA GLY A 110 16.75 8.86 -3.00
C GLY A 110 15.25 8.72 -3.32
N TYR A 111 14.81 7.60 -3.89
CA TYR A 111 13.37 7.31 -4.10
C TYR A 111 12.64 6.95 -2.80
N LEU A 112 13.38 6.52 -1.79
CA LEU A 112 12.91 6.17 -0.45
C LEU A 112 13.89 6.78 0.58
N ASP A 113 13.43 6.93 1.81
CA ASP A 113 14.30 7.27 2.93
C ASP A 113 15.44 6.23 3.13
N ALA A 114 16.55 6.67 3.73
CA ALA A 114 17.70 5.81 3.98
C ALA A 114 17.34 4.59 4.87
N VAL A 115 17.74 3.39 4.43
CA VAL A 115 17.47 2.13 5.15
C VAL A 115 18.08 2.09 6.56
N SER A 116 19.08 2.92 6.86
CA SER A 116 19.63 3.09 8.21
C SER A 116 18.59 3.55 9.23
N ASN A 117 17.54 4.26 8.80
CA ASN A 117 16.44 4.67 9.69
C ASN A 117 15.67 3.48 10.26
N LEU A 118 15.64 2.34 9.54
CA LEU A 118 14.91 1.14 9.94
C LEU A 118 15.60 0.37 11.07
N GLN A 119 16.91 0.58 11.28
CA GLN A 119 17.71 -0.17 12.26
C GLN A 119 17.22 -0.01 13.70
N THR A 120 16.61 1.14 14.02
CA THR A 120 16.11 1.44 15.37
C THR A 120 14.60 1.23 15.52
N SER A 121 13.89 0.90 14.43
CA SER A 121 12.45 0.74 14.45
C SER A 121 12.00 -0.50 15.20
N LYS A 122 10.88 -0.40 15.91
CA LYS A 122 10.20 -1.56 16.50
C LYS A 122 9.23 -2.14 15.48
N VAL A 123 9.40 -3.42 15.14
CA VAL A 123 8.55 -4.10 14.15
C VAL A 123 7.79 -5.22 14.85
N TYR A 124 6.46 -5.14 14.81
CA TYR A 124 5.57 -6.21 15.20
C TYR A 124 5.06 -6.92 13.95
N MET A 125 5.19 -8.25 13.90
CA MET A 125 4.69 -9.07 12.80
C MET A 125 3.79 -10.17 13.34
N PHE A 126 2.64 -10.37 12.69
CA PHE A 126 1.70 -11.42 13.01
C PHE A 126 1.07 -11.99 11.75
N SER A 127 0.89 -13.30 11.71
CA SER A 127 0.01 -13.99 10.76
C SER A 127 -0.58 -15.22 11.44
N GLY A 128 -1.80 -15.59 11.05
CA GLY A 128 -2.44 -16.80 11.54
C GLY A 128 -1.80 -18.04 10.90
N THR A 129 -1.77 -19.16 11.61
CA THR A 129 -1.23 -20.42 11.05
C THR A 129 -2.11 -21.03 9.95
N LEU A 130 -3.32 -20.49 9.74
CA LEU A 130 -4.32 -20.93 8.76
C LEU A 130 -4.81 -19.76 7.87
N ASP A 131 -3.99 -18.71 7.77
CA ASP A 131 -4.17 -17.55 6.86
C ASP A 131 -3.88 -17.97 5.41
#